data_AF-A0A8S2X3N0-F1
#
_entry.id   AF-A0A8S2X3N0-F1
#
_cell.length_a   1.000
_cell.length_b   1.000
_cell.length_c   1.000
_cell.angle_alpha   90.00
_cell.angle_beta   90.00
_cell.angle_gamma   90.00
#
_symmetry.space_group_name_H-M   'P 1'
#
loop_
_entity.id
_entity.type
_entity.pdbx_description
1 polymer ?
#
loop_
_entity_poly.entity_id
_entity_poly.type
_entity_poly.pdbx_seq_one_letter_code
_entity_poly.pdbx_strand_id
1 'polypeptide(L)' 'MADGGFQSTGDGDTVRCDDCGLEVSNWTSDMTPLIIHFQRRPDCPFVRSIQARSASNIPTASCSPITSAGNPSALETQ' A
#
# COMPACT_ATOMS: atom_id res chain seq x y z
N MET A 1 15.50 -15.72 4.96
CA MET A 1 14.29 -15.39 5.74
C MET A 1 13.84 -14.02 5.26
N ALA A 2 12.60 -13.92 4.80
CA ALA A 2 12.05 -12.75 4.11
C ALA A 2 10.69 -12.46 4.73
N ASP A 3 10.71 -12.02 5.99
CA ASP A 3 9.50 -11.71 6.74
C ASP A 3 9.10 -10.25 6.46
N GLY A 4 7.95 -10.06 5.83
CA GLY A 4 7.35 -8.73 5.66
C GLY A 4 7.51 -8.07 4.28
N GLY A 5 7.49 -8.84 3.19
CA GLY A 5 7.33 -8.29 1.83
C GLY A 5 8.60 -7.73 1.17
N PHE A 6 9.76 -8.06 1.75
CA PHE A 6 11.06 -7.76 1.17
C PHE A 6 11.70 -9.02 0.61
N GLN A 7 12.15 -8.98 -0.63
CA GLN A 7 12.91 -10.03 -1.29
C GLN A 7 14.40 -9.81 -1.06
N SER A 8 15.13 -10.86 -0.68
CA SER A 8 16.58 -10.82 -0.56
C SER A 8 17.18 -10.63 -1.95
N THR A 9 17.98 -9.58 -2.18
CA THR A 9 18.59 -9.32 -3.50
C THR A 9 19.73 -10.29 -3.83
N GLY A 10 20.20 -11.07 -2.85
CA GLY A 10 21.31 -12.04 -3.01
C GLY A 10 22.69 -11.44 -2.76
N ASP A 11 22.80 -10.11 -2.72
CA ASP A 11 23.99 -9.34 -2.32
C ASP A 11 23.92 -9.00 -0.82
N GLY A 12 24.33 -9.94 0.04
CA GLY A 12 24.45 -9.76 1.50
C GLY A 12 23.12 -9.64 2.26
N ASP A 13 23.12 -8.89 3.38
CA ASP A 13 21.93 -8.55 4.18
C ASP A 13 20.97 -7.58 3.46
N THR A 14 21.20 -7.26 2.18
CA THR A 14 20.35 -6.32 1.45
C THR A 14 19.02 -6.97 1.06
N VAL A 15 17.93 -6.25 1.32
CA VAL A 15 16.59 -6.68 0.92
C VAL A 15 15.88 -5.56 0.16
N ARG A 16 15.05 -5.95 -0.81
CA ARG A 16 14.34 -5.07 -1.71
C ARG A 16 12.86 -5.41 -1.79
N CYS A 17 12.01 -4.41 -1.68
CA CYS A 17 10.58 -4.58 -1.92
C CYS A 17 10.33 -4.60 -3.43
N ASP A 18 9.64 -5.64 -3.92
CA ASP A 18 9.29 -5.78 -5.34
C ASP A 18 8.19 -4.79 -5.75
N ASP A 19 7.28 -4.47 -4.84
CA ASP A 19 6.11 -3.60 -5.10
C ASP A 19 6.47 -2.11 -5.23
N CYS A 20 7.37 -1.60 -4.37
CA CYS A 20 7.71 -0.18 -4.36
C CYS A 20 9.16 0.13 -4.70
N GLY A 21 9.99 -0.89 -4.88
CA GLY A 21 11.42 -0.79 -5.17
C GLY A 21 12.28 -0.33 -3.98
N LEU A 22 11.75 -0.31 -2.75
CA LEU A 22 12.53 0.09 -1.57
C LEU A 22 13.64 -0.92 -1.30
N GLU A 23 14.88 -0.49 -1.41
CA GLU A 23 16.05 -1.28 -1.04
C GLU A 23 16.62 -0.79 0.29
N VAL A 24 16.88 -1.72 1.21
CA VAL A 24 17.46 -1.45 2.52
C VAL A 24 18.65 -2.39 2.72
N SER A 25 19.80 -1.78 2.95
CA SER A 25 21.06 -2.43 3.27
C SER A 25 21.54 -1.97 4.65
N ASN A 26 22.51 -2.68 5.23
CA ASN A 26 23.10 -2.34 6.53
C ASN A 26 22.14 -2.48 7.73
N TRP A 27 21.41 -3.60 7.79
CA TRP A 27 20.48 -3.90 8.89
C TRP A 27 21.18 -3.92 10.25
N THR A 28 20.59 -3.24 11.23
CA THR A 28 20.95 -3.37 12.64
C THR A 28 19.91 -4.21 13.38
N SER A 29 20.30 -4.86 14.48
CA SER A 29 19.40 -5.69 15.29
C SER A 29 18.19 -4.92 15.86
N ASP A 30 18.30 -3.61 15.99
CA ASP A 30 17.23 -2.71 16.44
C ASP A 30 16.26 -2.30 15.30
N MET A 31 16.59 -2.64 14.04
CA MET A 31 15.80 -2.24 12.88
C MET A 31 14.82 -3.34 12.46
N THR A 32 13.52 -3.02 12.56
CA THR A 32 12.46 -3.89 12.04
C THR A 32 12.14 -3.54 10.57
N PRO A 33 12.11 -4.52 9.64
CA PRO A 33 11.91 -4.25 8.22
C PRO A 33 10.61 -3.55 7.91
N LEU A 34 9.52 -3.96 8.57
CA LEU A 34 8.23 -3.30 8.47
C LEU A 34 8.30 -1.83 8.89
N ILE A 35 8.96 -1.50 10.00
CA ILE A 35 9.02 -0.12 10.49
C ILE A 35 9.75 0.79 9.49
N ILE A 36 10.88 0.33 8.95
CA ILE A 36 11.61 1.08 7.92
C ILE A 36 10.75 1.23 6.66
N HIS A 37 10.03 0.18 6.25
CA HIS A 37 9.12 0.24 5.11
C HIS A 37 8.07 1.32 5.29
N PHE A 38 7.44 1.37 6.47
CA PHE A 38 6.44 2.37 6.82
C PHE A 38 7.01 3.80 6.87
N GLN A 39 8.22 3.99 7.39
CA GLN A 39 8.83 5.31 7.48
C GLN A 39 9.33 5.83 6.12
N ARG A 40 9.92 4.95 5.31
CA ARG A 40 10.55 5.34 4.03
C ARG A 40 9.56 5.36 2.88
N ARG A 41 8.62 4.41 2.83
CA ARG A 41 7.65 4.24 1.74
C ARG A 41 6.25 3.96 2.30
N PRO A 42 5.62 4.94 2.97
CA PRO A 42 4.25 4.79 3.46
C PRO A 42 3.21 4.59 2.33
N ASP A 43 3.50 5.07 1.12
CA ASP A 43 2.65 4.89 -0.06
C ASP A 43 2.81 3.53 -0.75
N CYS A 44 3.70 2.66 -0.27
CA CYS A 44 3.85 1.33 -0.84
C CYS A 44 2.53 0.55 -0.73
N PRO A 45 2.03 -0.08 -1.81
CA PRO A 45 0.80 -0.87 -1.78
C PRO A 45 0.85 -2.03 -0.77
N PHE A 46 2.02 -2.65 -0.58
CA PHE A 46 2.23 -3.64 0.48
C PHE A 46 2.05 -3.04 1.88
N VAL A 47 2.68 -1.89 2.16
CA VAL A 47 2.53 -1.16 3.44
C VAL A 47 1.09 -0.73 3.67
N ARG A 48 0.44 -0.18 2.64
CA ARG A 48 -0.99 0.20 2.67
C ARG A 48 -1.88 -1.00 2.97
N SER A 49 -1.60 -2.16 2.39
CA SER A 49 -2.36 -3.39 2.69
C SER A 49 -2.20 -3.81 4.16
N ILE A 50 -1.02 -3.61 4.76
CA ILE A 50 -0.80 -3.90 6.19
C ILE A 50 -1.49 -2.86 7.06
N GLN A 51 -1.38 -1.57 6.73
CA GLN A 51 -2.10 -0.49 7.42
C GLN A 51 -3.61 -0.72 7.40
N ALA A 52 -4.16 -1.09 6.26
CA ALA A 52 -5.59 -1.38 6.11
C ALA A 52 -6.03 -2.57 6.97
N ARG A 53 -5.20 -3.64 7.06
CA ARG A 53 -5.48 -4.77 7.96
C ARG A 53 -5.39 -4.38 9.44
N SER A 54 -4.40 -3.60 9.82
CA SER A 54 -4.26 -3.09 11.20
C SER A 54 -5.34 -2.06 11.56
N ALA A 55 -5.93 -1.37 10.59
CA ALA A 55 -6.97 -0.37 10.77
C ALA A 55 -8.40 -0.96 10.63
N SER A 56 -8.62 -2.22 11.02
CA SER A 56 -9.90 -2.95 10.90
C SER A 56 -11.06 -2.42 11.78
N ASN A 57 -11.14 -1.12 12.02
CA ASN A 57 -12.27 -0.50 12.72
C ASN A 57 -12.65 0.90 12.21
N ILE A 58 -12.32 1.26 10.96
CA ILE A 58 -12.96 2.40 10.29
C ILE A 58 -13.50 1.92 8.93
N PRO A 59 -14.82 1.78 8.74
CA PRO A 59 -15.41 1.66 7.41
C PRO A 59 -15.31 3.02 6.72
N THR A 60 -14.13 3.43 6.29
CA THR A 60 -14.02 4.54 5.34
C THR A 60 -14.31 3.93 3.97
N ALA A 61 -15.61 3.83 3.70
CA ALA A 61 -16.12 3.88 2.34
C ALA A 61 -15.35 4.97 1.61
N SER A 62 -14.41 4.54 0.79
CA SER A 62 -13.65 5.45 -0.05
C SER A 62 -14.64 6.03 -1.03
N CYS A 63 -14.83 7.34 -0.91
CA CYS A 63 -15.63 8.18 -1.77
C CYS A 63 -15.42 7.81 -3.24
N SER A 64 -16.49 7.41 -3.91
CA SER A 64 -16.60 7.56 -5.36
C SER A 64 -16.78 9.06 -5.66
N PRO A 65 -15.85 9.73 -6.36
CA PRO A 65 -16.14 11.06 -6.88
C PRO A 65 -17.15 10.92 -8.02
N ILE A 66 -18.35 11.43 -7.77
CA ILE A 66 -19.31 12.02 -8.71
C ILE A 66 -19.48 11.28 -10.05
N THR A 67 -20.60 10.56 -10.20
CA THR A 67 -21.25 10.47 -11.53
C THR A 67 -22.22 11.64 -11.61
N SER A 68 -21.68 12.84 -11.85
CA SER A 68 -22.48 13.95 -12.36
C SER A 68 -22.11 14.17 -13.82
N ALA A 69 -22.75 13.40 -14.68
CA ALA A 69 -22.97 13.77 -16.06
C ALA A 69 -24.44 13.47 -16.34
N GLY A 70 -25.23 14.54 -16.27
CA GLY A 70 -26.68 14.49 -16.32
C GLY A 70 -27.24 14.05 -17.66
N ASN A 71 -28.48 13.55 -17.60
CA ASN A 71 -29.44 13.70 -18.67
C ASN A 71 -30.88 13.47 -18.13
N PRO A 72 -31.65 14.50 -17.78
CA PRO A 72 -33.10 14.41 -17.84
C PRO A 72 -33.52 14.71 -19.28
N SER A 73 -33.30 13.76 -20.19
CA SER A 73 -33.97 13.84 -21.50
C SER A 73 -35.38 13.32 -21.33
N ALA A 74 -36.30 14.28 -21.44
CA ALA A 74 -37.74 14.14 -21.39
C ALA A 74 -38.29 13.18 -22.45
N LEU A 75 -39.54 12.75 -22.21
CA LEU A 75 -40.58 12.49 -23.22
C LEU A 75 -40.32 11.24 -24.10
N GLU A 76 -41.16 10.21 -24.10
CA GLU A 76 -42.45 10.18 -24.79
C GLU A 76 -43.23 8.92 -24.36
N THR A 77 -44.55 9.04 -24.51
CA THR A 77 -45.61 8.08 -24.24
C THR A 77 -45.57 6.84 -25.15
N GLN A 78 -46.03 5.70 -24.61
CA GLN A 78 -47.09 4.84 -25.19
C GLN A 78 -47.46 3.74 -24.19
#